data_AF-S4P1G3-F1
#
_entry.id   AF-S4P1G3-F1
#
_cell.length_a   1.000
_cell.length_b   1.000
_cell.length_c   1.000
_cell.angle_alpha   90.00
_cell.angle_beta   90.00
_cell.angle_gamma   90.00
#
_symmetry.space_group_name_H-M   'P 1'
#
loop_
_entity.id
_entity.type
_entity.pdbx_description
1 polymer ?
#
loop_
_entity_poly.entity_id
_entity_poly.type
_entity_poly.pdbx_seq_one_letter_code
_entity_poly.pdbx_strand_id
1 'polypeptide(L)'
;HWLVDTIHKGPACGADSACLLGVVKRQYKFTPLEELKNQTNFAQRIAKQQWWMKLRPLLRILAKHDSTYEEEGMYMTVEQGELDSEHVI
;
A
#
# COMPACT_ATOMS: atom_id res chain seq x y z
N HIS A 1 5.06 32.16 2.31
CA HIS A 1 5.14 30.87 3.05
C HIS A 1 6.62 30.55 3.17
N TRP A 2 7.17 30.52 4.39
CA TRP A 2 8.61 30.74 4.65
C TRP A 2 9.57 30.00 3.70
N LEU A 3 9.32 28.72 3.41
CA LEU A 3 10.16 27.91 2.53
C LEU A 3 10.24 28.49 1.11
N VAL A 4 9.09 28.84 0.52
CA VAL A 4 9.01 29.42 -0.83
C VAL A 4 9.69 30.78 -0.90
N ASP A 5 9.57 31.56 0.18
CA ASP A 5 10.14 32.90 0.27
C ASP A 5 11.67 32.83 0.39
N THR A 6 12.20 31.83 1.12
CA THR A 6 13.64 31.55 1.20
C THR A 6 14.22 31.09 -0.13
N ILE A 7 13.48 30.28 -0.89
CA ILE A 7 13.91 29.79 -2.21
C ILE A 7 14.10 30.94 -3.20
N HIS A 8 13.22 31.95 -3.17
CA HIS A 8 13.34 33.12 -4.05
C HIS A 8 14.44 34.12 -3.61
N LYS A 9 14.88 34.05 -2.35
CA LYS A 9 15.97 34.89 -1.81
C LYS A 9 17.37 34.35 -2.06
N GLY A 10 17.51 33.09 -2.47
CA GLY A 10 18.80 32.46 -2.74
C GLY A 10 19.51 33.07 -3.97
N PRO A 11 20.85 33.00 -4.05
CA PRO A 11 21.58 33.49 -5.21
C PRO A 11 21.18 32.71 -6.47
N ALA A 12 20.77 33.43 -7.52
CA ALA A 12 20.28 32.86 -8.78
C ALA A 12 21.42 32.31 -9.65
N CYS A 13 22.08 31.24 -9.22
CA CYS A 13 23.11 30.55 -9.99
C CYS A 13 22.49 29.39 -10.80
N GLY A 14 21.62 29.69 -11.76
CA GLY A 14 21.02 28.67 -12.65
C GLY A 14 19.90 27.82 -12.04
N ALA A 15 19.06 27.24 -12.92
CA ALA A 15 17.84 26.51 -12.55
C ALA A 15 18.10 25.26 -11.69
N ASP A 16 19.33 24.72 -11.73
CA ASP A 16 19.72 23.51 -11.01
C ASP A 16 20.33 23.78 -9.63
N SER A 17 20.53 25.05 -9.25
CA SER A 17 21.18 25.38 -7.97
C SER A 17 20.32 25.01 -6.75
N ALA A 18 19.02 24.84 -6.92
CA ALA A 18 18.11 24.35 -5.88
C ALA A 18 17.28 23.18 -6.43
N CYS A 19 17.83 21.97 -6.27
CA CYS A 19 17.21 20.72 -6.70
C CYS A 19 16.94 19.78 -5.53
N LEU A 20 15.82 19.05 -5.60
CA LEU A 20 15.53 17.93 -4.71
C LEU A 20 16.01 16.63 -5.36
N LEU A 21 16.84 15.87 -4.68
CA LEU A 21 17.10 14.49 -5.06
C LEU A 21 15.94 13.61 -4.59
N GLY A 22 15.25 13.00 -5.53
CA GLY A 22 14.13 12.11 -5.25
C GLY A 22 14.13 10.87 -6.12
N VAL A 23 13.28 9.92 -5.76
CA VAL A 23 13.00 8.75 -6.60
C VAL A 23 11.74 9.04 -7.40
N VAL A 24 11.87 9.03 -8.73
CA VAL A 24 10.75 9.12 -9.65
C VAL A 24 10.63 7.78 -10.36
N LYS A 25 9.51 7.08 -10.12
CA LYS A 25 9.28 5.70 -10.60
C LYS A 25 10.34 4.72 -10.11
N ARG A 26 11.38 4.47 -10.90
CA ARG A 26 12.48 3.52 -10.62
C ARG A 26 13.87 4.17 -10.75
N GLN A 27 13.93 5.49 -10.88
CA GLN A 27 15.17 6.23 -11.12
C GLN A 27 15.38 7.31 -10.07
N TYR A 28 16.65 7.54 -9.69
CA TYR A 28 17.06 8.70 -8.91
C TYR A 28 17.17 9.90 -9.85
N LYS A 29 16.39 10.95 -9.58
CA LYS A 29 16.35 12.15 -10.41
C LYS A 29 16.49 13.39 -9.52
N PHE A 30 17.37 14.30 -9.94
CA PHE A 30 17.38 15.66 -9.43
C PHE A 30 16.24 16.44 -10.07
N THR A 31 15.32 16.93 -9.26
CA THR A 31 14.15 17.70 -9.72
C THR A 31 14.31 19.14 -9.26
N PRO A 32 14.30 20.12 -10.18
CA PRO A 32 14.39 21.52 -9.81
C PRO A 32 13.14 21.95 -9.04
N LEU A 33 13.34 22.89 -8.13
CA LEU A 33 12.31 23.28 -7.17
C LEU A 33 11.15 24.04 -7.81
N GLU A 34 11.40 24.71 -8.93
CA GLU A 34 10.38 25.39 -9.74
C GLU A 34 9.35 24.40 -10.29
N GLU A 35 9.81 23.27 -10.85
CA GLU A 35 8.93 22.19 -11.31
C GLU A 35 8.17 21.56 -10.14
N LEU A 36 8.87 21.35 -9.00
CA LEU A 36 8.30 20.73 -7.81
C LEU A 36 7.16 21.56 -7.19
N LYS A 37 7.22 22.89 -7.28
CA LYS A 37 6.19 23.82 -6.77
C LYS A 37 4.84 23.63 -7.47
N ASN A 38 4.86 23.30 -8.75
CA ASN A 38 3.63 23.04 -9.50
C ASN A 38 2.98 21.72 -9.07
N GLN A 39 3.77 20.74 -8.64
CA GLN A 39 3.32 19.38 -8.32
C GLN A 39 2.99 19.20 -6.82
N THR A 40 3.53 20.04 -5.94
CA THR A 40 3.44 19.86 -4.48
C THR A 40 2.80 21.06 -3.79
N ASN A 41 1.91 20.81 -2.83
CA ASN A 41 1.45 21.85 -1.91
C ASN A 41 2.41 21.92 -0.72
N PHE A 42 3.28 22.93 -0.70
CA PHE A 42 4.26 23.12 0.38
C PHE A 42 3.66 23.54 1.72
N ALA A 43 2.45 24.10 1.74
CA ALA A 43 1.78 24.48 2.99
C ALA A 43 1.32 23.24 3.76
N GLN A 44 0.67 22.34 3.03
CA GLN A 44 0.18 21.08 3.58
C GLN A 44 1.24 19.97 3.55
N ARG A 45 2.41 20.22 2.91
CA ARG A 45 3.50 19.25 2.69
C ARG A 45 3.04 17.95 2.03
N ILE A 46 2.08 18.06 1.11
CA ILE A 46 1.45 16.93 0.43
C ILE A 46 1.52 17.15 -1.08
N ALA A 47 1.79 16.08 -1.82
CA ALA A 47 1.74 16.10 -3.28
C ALA A 47 0.30 16.31 -3.77
N LYS A 48 0.12 17.13 -4.81
CA LYS A 48 -1.22 17.40 -5.37
C LYS A 48 -1.84 16.14 -5.98
N GLN A 49 -1.00 15.27 -6.56
CA GLN A 49 -1.42 13.99 -7.09
C GLN A 49 -1.16 12.87 -6.07
N GLN A 50 -2.23 12.31 -5.52
CA GLN A 50 -2.18 11.20 -4.57
C GLN A 50 -2.55 9.88 -5.27
N TRP A 51 -1.54 9.16 -5.78
CA TRP A 51 -1.77 7.92 -6.55
C TRP A 51 -2.45 6.82 -5.72
N TRP A 52 -2.09 6.70 -4.44
CA TRP A 52 -2.58 5.66 -3.52
C TRP A 52 -4.06 5.83 -3.14
N MET A 53 -4.64 7.01 -3.34
CA MET A 53 -6.09 7.21 -3.14
C MET A 53 -6.91 6.35 -4.11
N LYS A 54 -6.37 6.06 -5.31
CA LYS A 54 -6.99 5.15 -6.28
C LYS A 54 -6.90 3.67 -5.87
N LEU A 55 -6.03 3.33 -4.91
CA LEU A 55 -5.88 1.97 -4.38
C LEU A 55 -6.94 1.68 -3.29
N ARG A 56 -7.48 2.70 -2.63
CA ARG A 56 -8.48 2.55 -1.56
C ARG A 56 -9.71 1.72 -1.98
N PRO A 57 -10.33 1.93 -3.17
CA PRO A 57 -11.44 1.11 -3.63
C PRO A 57 -11.09 -0.38 -3.79
N LEU A 58 -9.89 -0.69 -4.33
CA LEU A 58 -9.42 -2.07 -4.48
C LEU A 58 -9.28 -2.75 -3.11
N LEU A 59 -8.64 -2.07 -2.14
CA LEU A 59 -8.52 -2.59 -0.78
C LEU A 59 -9.88 -2.84 -0.13
N ARG A 60 -10.87 -1.97 -0.38
CA ARG A 60 -12.24 -2.17 0.12
C ARG A 60 -12.92 -3.39 -0.49
N ILE A 61 -12.62 -3.72 -1.74
CA ILE A 61 -13.17 -4.93 -2.39
C ILE A 61 -12.48 -6.17 -1.83
N LEU A 62 -11.15 -6.16 -1.71
CA LEU A 62 -10.38 -7.27 -1.16
C LEU A 62 -10.75 -7.56 0.30
N ALA A 63 -10.98 -6.52 1.09
CA ALA A 63 -11.40 -6.66 2.50
C ALA A 63 -12.83 -7.20 2.67
N LYS A 64 -13.63 -7.29 1.60
CA LYS A 64 -15.00 -7.81 1.63
C LYS A 64 -15.11 -9.28 1.25
N HIS A 65 -14.02 -9.94 0.84
CA HIS A 65 -14.09 -11.35 0.51
C HIS A 65 -14.29 -12.15 1.80
N ASP A 66 -15.54 -12.56 2.05
CA ASP A 66 -15.84 -13.55 3.08
C ASP A 66 -14.95 -14.76 2.83
N SER A 67 -14.19 -15.14 3.84
CA SER A 67 -13.41 -16.36 3.78
C SER A 67 -14.42 -17.51 3.90
N THR A 68 -14.92 -18.01 2.77
CA THR A 68 -15.67 -19.27 2.70
C THR A 68 -14.70 -20.40 3.01
N TYR A 69 -14.34 -20.53 4.30
CA TYR A 69 -13.86 -21.79 4.84
C TYR A 69 -15.12 -22.63 5.08
N GLU A 70 -15.47 -23.46 4.10
CA GLU A 70 -16.34 -24.60 4.39
C GLU A 70 -15.47 -25.61 5.17
N GLU A 71 -15.78 -25.81 6.45
CA GLU A 71 -15.24 -26.95 7.18
C GLU A 71 -15.86 -28.21 6.56
N GLU A 72 -15.16 -28.84 5.63
CA GLU A 72 -15.42 -30.23 5.26
C GLU A 72 -15.00 -31.15 6.41
N GLY A 73 -15.72 -31.08 7.53
CA GLY A 73 -15.64 -32.02 8.63
C GLY A 73 -16.36 -33.31 8.26
N MET A 74 -15.67 -34.22 7.57
CA MET A 74 -16.16 -35.60 7.42
C MET A 74 -16.21 -36.26 8.80
N TYR A 75 -17.40 -36.48 9.34
CA TYR A 75 -17.59 -37.31 10.52
C TYR A 75 -17.18 -38.74 10.18
N MET A 76 -16.02 -39.20 10.66
CA MET A 76 -15.74 -40.64 10.70
C MET A 76 -16.65 -41.26 11.76
N THR A 77 -17.68 -41.98 11.34
CA THR A 77 -18.43 -42.88 12.23
C THR A 77 -17.47 -43.98 12.69
N VAL A 78 -17.10 -43.96 13.96
CA VAL A 78 -16.40 -45.10 14.59
C VAL A 78 -17.44 -46.22 14.68
N GLU A 79 -17.29 -47.27 13.88
CA GLU A 79 -18.06 -48.49 14.07
C GLU A 79 -17.70 -49.05 15.46
N GLN A 80 -18.68 -49.03 16.36
CA GLN A 80 -18.61 -49.68 17.66
C GLN A 80 -18.56 -51.19 17.38
N GLY A 81 -17.41 -51.82 17.62
CA GLY A 81 -17.30 -53.28 17.55
C GLY A 81 -18.28 -53.92 18.52
N GLU A 82 -19.30 -54.59 17.98
CA GLU A 82 -20.11 -55.56 18.71
C GLU A 82 -19.28 -56.83 18.93
N LEU A 83 -18.97 -57.08 20.19
CA LEU A 83 -18.38 -58.31 20.69
C LEU A 83 -19.46 -59.39 20.73
N ASP A 84 -19.66 -60.10 19.62
CA ASP A 84 -20.41 -61.36 19.65
C ASP A 84 -19.44 -62.53 19.84
N SER A 85 -19.14 -62.72 21.12
CA SER A 85 -18.68 -64.00 21.66
C SER A 85 -19.85 -64.97 21.57
N GLU A 86 -19.82 -65.92 20.64
CA GLU A 86 -20.36 -67.29 20.75
C GLU A 86 -20.48 -67.91 19.36
N HIS A 87 -19.49 -68.69 18.95
CA HIS A 87 -19.68 -69.95 18.22
C HIS A 87 -18.57 -70.90 18.67
N VAL A 88 -18.80 -71.50 19.83
CA VAL A 88 -18.28 -72.82 20.20
C VAL A 88 -19.20 -73.83 19.53
N ILE A 89 -18.71 -74.57 18.52
CA ILE A 89 -18.53 -76.04 18.44
C ILE A 89 -17.54 -76.30 17.31
#